data_AF-A0A2J6H532-F1
#
_entry.id   AF-A0A2J6H532-F1
#
_cell.length_a   1.000
_cell.length_b   1.000
_cell.length_c   1.000
_cell.angle_alpha   90.00
_cell.angle_beta   90.00
_cell.angle_gamma   90.00
#
_symmetry.space_group_name_H-M   'P 1'
#
loop_
_entity.id
_entity.type
_entity.pdbx_description
1 polymer ?
#
loop_
_entity_poly.entity_id
_entity_poly.type
_entity_poly.pdbx_seq_one_letter_code
_entity_poly.pdbx_strand_id
1 'polypeptide(L)' 'MLKLNRIHHVAIICSDYERSKRFYTEILGFTVLQEVYREERQSYKL' A
#
# COMPACT_ATOMS: atom_id res chain seq x y z
N MET A 1 -23.47 17.50 -13.34
CA MET A 1 -22.04 17.31 -13.66
C MET A 1 -21.38 16.64 -12.46
N LEU A 2 -20.76 15.47 -12.63
CA LEU A 2 -20.07 14.80 -11.51
C LEU A 2 -18.78 15.55 -11.17
N LYS A 3 -18.62 15.94 -9.91
CA LYS A 3 -17.44 16.64 -9.39
C LYS A 3 -16.58 15.63 -8.62
N LEU A 4 -15.27 15.62 -8.89
CA LEU A 4 -14.33 14.84 -8.10
C LEU A 4 -14.13 15.55 -6.74
N ASN A 5 -14.44 14.87 -5.64
CA ASN A 5 -14.35 15.46 -4.30
C ASN A 5 -12.95 15.34 -3.70
N ARG A 6 -12.35 14.14 -3.76
CA ARG A 6 -11.00 13.82 -3.25
C ARG A 6 -10.53 12.45 -3.77
N ILE A 7 -9.23 12.20 -3.64
CA ILE A 7 -8.63 10.89 -3.87
C ILE A 7 -8.93 9.99 -2.67
N HIS A 8 -9.45 8.78 -2.91
CA HIS A 8 -9.76 7.83 -1.84
C HIS A 8 -8.57 6.92 -1.52
N HIS A 9 -7.85 6.43 -2.52
CA HIS A 9 -6.69 5.56 -2.36
C HIS A 9 -5.81 5.59 -3.61
N VAL A 10 -4.58 5.13 -3.48
CA VAL A 10 -3.61 4.95 -4.59
C VAL A 10 -3.02 3.56 -4.46
N ALA A 11 -2.95 2.81 -5.56
CA ALA A 11 -2.25 1.53 -5.62
C ALA A 11 -0.84 1.73 -6.20
N ILE A 12 0.17 1.22 -5.50
CA ILE A 12 1.57 1.35 -5.89
C ILE A 12 2.16 -0.06 -6.03
N ILE A 13 2.77 -0.33 -7.18
CA ILE A 13 3.54 -1.56 -7.40
C ILE A 13 4.99 -1.25 -7.01
N CYS A 14 5.51 -1.99 -6.04
CA CYS A 14 6.90 -1.88 -5.59
C CYS A 14 7.67 -3.16 -5.90
N SER A 15 8.99 -3.04 -6.05
CA SER A 15 9.89 -4.17 -6.28
C SER A 15 10.39 -4.81 -4.97
N ASP A 16 10.41 -4.05 -3.88
CA ASP A 16 10.88 -4.49 -2.56
C ASP A 16 9.82 -4.14 -1.51
N TYR A 17 9.11 -5.17 -1.07
CA TYR A 17 8.00 -5.03 -0.14
C TYR A 17 8.45 -4.51 1.22
N GLU A 18 9.51 -5.09 1.79
CA GLU A 18 9.98 -4.74 3.13
C GLU A 18 10.46 -3.29 3.17
N ARG A 19 11.23 -2.86 2.17
CA ARG A 19 11.66 -1.46 2.07
C ARG A 19 10.47 -0.50 1.98
N SER A 20 9.46 -0.83 1.16
CA SER A 20 8.26 -0.02 1.05
C SER A 20 7.45 0.00 2.34
N LYS A 21 7.27 -1.15 3.01
CA LYS A 21 6.56 -1.25 4.29
C LYS A 21 7.20 -0.35 5.34
N ARG A 22 8.52 -0.45 5.54
CA ARG A 22 9.25 0.40 6.49
C ARG A 22 9.14 1.88 6.17
N PHE A 23 9.19 2.25 4.89
CA PHE A 23 9.01 3.65 4.49
C PHE A 23 7.63 4.17 4.89
N TYR A 24 6.55 3.45 4.59
CA TYR A 24 5.21 3.89 4.93
C TYR A 24 4.91 3.83 6.43
N THR A 25 5.40 2.83 7.17
CA THR A 25 5.06 2.64 8.59
C THR A 25 6.03 3.30 9.57
N GLU A 26 7.34 3.23 9.31
CA GLU A 26 8.36 3.73 10.25
C GLU A 26 8.76 5.19 9.93
N ILE A 27 8.91 5.52 8.64
CA ILE A 27 9.36 6.86 8.23
C ILE A 27 8.18 7.84 8.15
N LEU A 28 7.10 7.45 7.49
CA LEU A 28 5.89 8.28 7.37
C LEU A 28 4.91 8.10 8.54
N GLY A 29 5.07 7.05 9.35
CA GLY A 29 4.22 6.81 10.51
C GLY A 29 2.79 6.36 10.19
N PHE A 30 2.54 5.79 9.00
CA PHE A 30 1.22 5.28 8.66
C PHE A 30 0.93 3.94 9.34
N THR A 31 -0.34 3.71 9.65
CA THR A 31 -0.80 2.45 10.22
C THR A 31 -1.22 1.48 9.12
N VAL A 32 -0.77 0.24 9.23
CA VAL A 32 -1.23 -0.85 8.36
C VAL A 32 -2.69 -1.16 8.67
N LEU A 33 -3.58 -1.00 7.69
CA LEU A 33 -4.99 -1.35 7.83
C LEU A 33 -5.26 -2.81 7.44
N GLN A 34 -4.55 -3.33 6.44
CA GLN A 34 -4.69 -4.69 5.96
C GLN A 34 -3.38 -5.15 5.32
N GLU A 35 -3.01 -6.41 5.50
CA GLU A 35 -1.85 -7.03 4.86
C GLU A 35 -2.24 -8.45 4.43
N VAL A 36 -2.13 -8.76 3.14
CA VAL A 36 -2.51 -10.07 2.59
C VAL A 36 -1.37 -10.65 1.76
N TYR A 37 -0.98 -11.88 2.08
CA TYR A 37 -0.06 -12.65 1.24
C TYR A 37 -0.82 -13.29 0.07
N ARG A 38 -0.27 -13.17 -1.14
CA ARG A 38 -0.80 -13.73 -2.39
C ARG A 38 0.12 -14.83 -2.86
N GLU A 39 -0.24 -16.08 -2.58
CA GLU A 39 0.55 -17.27 -2.90
C GLU A 39 0.85 -17.37 -4.39
N GLU A 40 -0.13 -17.08 -5.25
CA GLU A 40 -0.01 -17.18 -6.70
C GLU A 40 1.03 -16.21 -7.31
N ARG A 41 1.39 -15.18 -6.56
CA ARG A 41 2.38 -14.15 -6.95
C ARG A 41 3.58 -14.09 -6.02
N GLN A 42 3.61 -14.93 -4.98
CA GLN A 42 4.59 -14.86 -3.90
C GLN A 42 4.85 -13.42 -3.41
N SER A 43 3.77 -12.66 -3.21
CA SER A 43 3.85 -11.21 -2.92
C SER A 43 2.86 -10.76 -1.85
N TYR A 44 3.16 -9.66 -1.17
CA TYR A 44 2.24 -9.03 -0.21
C TYR A 44 1.41 -7.92 -0.87
N LYS A 45 0.18 -7.74 -0.40
CA LYS A 45 -0.68 -6.58 -0.66
C LYS A 45 -0.91 -5.89 0.67
N LEU A 46 -0.40 -4.66 0.76
CA LEU A 46 -0.64 -3.70 1.84
C LEU A 46 -1.78 -2.74 1.45
#